data_AF-A0A7K0Z092-F1
#
_entry.id   AF-A0A7K0Z092-F1
#
_cell.length_a   1.000
_cell.length_b   1.000
_cell.length_c   1.000
_cell.angle_alpha   90.00
_cell.angle_beta   90.00
_cell.angle_gamma   90.00
#
_symmetry.space_group_name_H-M   'P 1'
#
loop_
_entity.id
_entity.type
_entity.pdbx_description
1 polymer ?
#
loop_
_entity_poly.entity_id
_entity_poly.type
_entity_poly.pdbx_seq_one_letter_code
_entity_poly.pdbx_strand_id
1 'polypeptide(L)'
;MRTLAREATRGFVTSANDEIAFGVAFQIVSKGASLLGFEGSLESGELEMTIECSARPCISPETTVRITLTQNAQTHPKIKVSAIEYVSPWA
;
A
#
# COMPACT_ATOMS: atom_id res chain seq x y z
N MET A 1 6.30 -9.61 -1.52
CA MET A 1 5.89 -8.19 -1.45
C MET A 1 5.12 -7.66 -2.67
N ARG A 2 5.38 -8.09 -3.92
CA ARG A 2 4.62 -7.60 -5.11
C ARG A 2 3.09 -7.78 -4.96
N THR A 3 2.66 -8.98 -4.54
CA THR A 3 1.24 -9.27 -4.27
C THR A 3 0.68 -8.39 -3.15
N LEU A 4 1.46 -8.17 -2.08
CA LEU A 4 1.04 -7.33 -0.97
C LEU A 4 0.77 -5.88 -1.40
N ALA A 5 1.66 -5.30 -2.21
CA ALA A 5 1.46 -3.96 -2.76
C ALA A 5 0.20 -3.89 -3.64
N ARG A 6 -0.04 -4.91 -4.48
CA ARG A 6 -1.24 -5.00 -5.33
C ARG A 6 -2.53 -5.05 -4.51
N GLU A 7 -2.60 -5.96 -3.53
CA GLU A 7 -3.81 -6.10 -2.71
C GLU A 7 -4.05 -4.87 -1.83
N ALA A 8 -3.00 -4.23 -1.31
CA ALA A 8 -3.14 -2.97 -0.59
C ALA A 8 -3.69 -1.86 -1.49
N THR A 9 -3.23 -1.77 -2.75
CA THR A 9 -3.69 -0.75 -3.69
C THR A 9 -5.15 -1.00 -4.10
N ARG A 10 -5.52 -2.27 -4.33
CA ARG A 10 -6.91 -2.68 -4.61
C ARG A 10 -7.85 -2.32 -3.46
N GLY A 11 -7.49 -2.67 -2.22
CA GLY A 11 -8.29 -2.31 -1.05
C GLY A 11 -8.40 -0.80 -0.84
N PHE A 12 -7.33 -0.05 -1.14
CA PHE A 12 -7.35 1.40 -1.09
C PHE A 12 -8.38 1.99 -2.05
N VAL A 13 -8.32 1.66 -3.36
CA VAL A 13 -9.20 2.28 -4.37
C VAL A 13 -10.67 1.86 -4.26
N THR A 14 -10.98 0.77 -3.58
CA THR A 14 -12.35 0.32 -3.29
C THR A 14 -12.93 0.88 -1.98
N SER A 15 -12.17 1.72 -1.27
CA SER A 15 -12.61 2.31 -0.01
C SER A 15 -13.51 3.52 -0.24
N ALA A 16 -14.39 3.82 0.70
CA ALA A 16 -15.42 4.85 0.53
C ALA A 16 -14.89 6.31 0.55
N ASN A 17 -13.74 6.56 1.18
CA ASN A 17 -13.08 7.86 1.24
C ASN A 17 -11.62 7.72 1.68
N ASP A 18 -10.85 8.81 1.61
CA ASP A 18 -9.42 8.83 1.97
C ASP A 18 -9.16 8.28 3.38
N GLU A 19 -9.91 8.72 4.41
CA GLU A 19 -9.70 8.32 5.80
C GLU A 19 -9.77 6.79 5.95
N ILE A 20 -10.79 6.17 5.36
CA ILE A 20 -10.97 4.71 5.36
C ILE A 20 -9.88 4.04 4.50
N ALA A 21 -9.55 4.61 3.34
CA ALA A 21 -8.61 4.03 2.39
C ALA A 21 -7.20 3.85 2.98
N PHE A 22 -6.69 4.87 3.69
CA PHE A 22 -5.40 4.76 4.38
C PHE A 22 -5.42 3.66 5.45
N GLY A 23 -6.50 3.56 6.21
CA GLY A 23 -6.68 2.51 7.21
C GLY A 23 -6.73 1.10 6.60
N VAL A 24 -7.49 0.92 5.52
CA VAL A 24 -7.62 -0.37 4.81
C VAL A 24 -6.28 -0.82 4.23
N ALA A 25 -5.56 0.07 3.53
CA ALA A 25 -4.25 -0.27 2.99
C ALA A 25 -3.26 -0.67 4.09
N PHE A 26 -3.24 0.08 5.21
CA PHE A 26 -2.41 -0.26 6.36
C PHE A 26 -2.76 -1.63 6.95
N GLN A 27 -4.05 -1.92 7.13
CA GLN A 27 -4.50 -3.22 7.65
C GLN A 27 -4.12 -4.39 6.72
N ILE A 28 -4.26 -4.21 5.40
CA ILE A 28 -3.87 -5.22 4.41
C ILE A 28 -2.36 -5.46 4.47
N VAL A 29 -1.55 -4.40 4.51
CA VAL A 29 -0.09 -4.51 4.61
C VAL A 29 0.32 -5.17 5.93
N SER A 30 -0.26 -4.77 7.06
CA SER A 30 0.06 -5.32 8.37
C SER A 30 -0.26 -6.82 8.46
N LYS A 31 -1.50 -7.21 8.12
CA LYS A 31 -1.91 -8.63 8.14
C LYS A 31 -1.13 -9.46 7.12
N GLY A 32 -0.95 -8.92 5.90
CA GLY A 32 -0.21 -9.61 4.86
C GLY A 32 1.30 -9.70 5.14
N ALA A 33 1.90 -8.72 5.81
CA ALA A 33 3.29 -8.77 6.26
C ALA A 33 3.48 -9.89 7.29
N SER A 34 2.60 -10.00 8.29
CA SER A 34 2.64 -11.09 9.28
C SER A 34 2.56 -12.46 8.62
N LEU A 35 1.59 -12.67 7.72
CA LEU A 35 1.44 -13.93 6.98
C LEU A 35 2.64 -14.29 6.10
N LEU A 36 3.40 -13.30 5.64
CA LEU A 36 4.55 -13.46 4.76
C LEU A 36 5.89 -13.46 5.50
N GLY A 37 5.89 -13.40 6.84
CA GLY A 37 7.10 -13.39 7.67
C GLY A 37 7.84 -12.05 7.70
N PHE A 38 7.18 -10.95 7.34
CA PHE A 38 7.73 -9.58 7.39
C PHE A 38 7.31 -8.79 8.64
N GLU A 39 6.69 -9.44 9.63
CA GLU A 39 6.21 -8.79 10.86
C GLU A 39 7.32 -8.02 11.59
N GLY A 40 8.45 -8.67 11.84
CA GLY A 40 9.59 -8.02 12.49
C GLY A 40 10.16 -6.83 11.71
N SER A 41 10.14 -6.89 10.37
CA SER A 41 10.54 -5.74 9.53
C SER A 41 9.51 -4.61 9.56
N LEU A 42 8.22 -4.92 9.70
CA LEU A 42 7.19 -3.89 9.84
C LEU A 42 7.29 -3.19 11.21
N GLU A 43 7.48 -3.96 12.28
CA GLU A 43 7.61 -3.42 13.65
C GLU A 43 8.90 -2.61 13.84
N SER A 44 10.00 -3.04 13.23
CA SER A 44 11.28 -2.31 13.29
C SER A 44 11.32 -1.07 12.39
N GLY A 45 10.31 -0.86 11.54
CA GLY A 45 10.28 0.21 10.54
C GLY A 45 11.15 -0.06 9.31
N GLU A 46 11.74 -1.25 9.18
CA GLU A 46 12.45 -1.64 7.97
C GLU A 46 11.52 -1.80 6.75
N LEU A 47 10.25 -2.14 6.96
CA LEU A 47 9.22 -2.20 5.93
C LEU A 47 8.34 -0.95 5.97
N GLU A 48 8.53 -0.07 5.01
CA GLU A 48 7.80 1.20 4.88
C GLU A 48 6.76 1.11 3.75
N MET A 49 5.58 1.67 3.99
CA MET A 49 4.55 1.88 2.97
C MET A 49 4.43 3.37 2.63
N THR A 50 4.51 3.69 1.35
CA THR A 50 4.26 5.05 0.82
C THR A 50 3.08 5.02 -0.15
N ILE A 51 2.19 6.00 -0.04
CA ILE A 51 0.99 6.13 -0.87
C ILE A 51 1.07 7.47 -1.60
N GLU A 52 0.97 7.42 -2.93
CA GLU A 52 1.02 8.57 -3.81
C GLU A 52 -0.25 8.59 -4.69
N CYS A 53 -0.87 9.75 -4.85
CA CYS A 53 -2.09 9.93 -5.63
C CYS A 53 -1.88 11.01 -6.68
N SER A 54 -2.43 10.83 -7.88
CA SER A 54 -2.31 11.82 -8.96
C SER A 54 -3.10 13.11 -8.69
N ALA A 55 -4.14 13.05 -7.85
CA ALA A 55 -4.93 14.20 -7.41
C ALA A 55 -5.38 14.02 -5.95
N ARG A 56 -5.95 15.08 -5.36
CA ARG A 56 -6.53 15.09 -4.01
C ARG A 56 -8.00 15.53 -4.08
N PRO A 57 -8.93 14.85 -3.39
CA PRO A 57 -8.74 13.66 -2.54
C PRO A 57 -8.32 12.42 -3.34
N CYS A 58 -7.63 11.48 -2.69
CA CYS A 58 -7.13 10.28 -3.36
C CYS A 58 -8.27 9.39 -3.88
N ILE A 59 -9.35 9.27 -3.11
CA ILE A 59 -10.61 8.63 -3.52
C ILE A 59 -11.46 9.68 -4.25
N SER A 60 -11.02 10.02 -5.46
CA SER A 60 -11.81 10.80 -6.41
C SER A 60 -11.82 10.09 -7.77
N PRO A 61 -12.90 10.24 -8.55
CA PRO A 61 -12.95 9.70 -9.89
C PRO A 61 -11.72 10.10 -10.69
N GLU A 62 -11.23 9.16 -11.48
CA GLU A 62 -10.07 9.36 -12.35
C GLU A 62 -8.71 9.54 -11.67
N THR A 63 -8.64 9.39 -10.35
CA THR A 63 -7.37 9.43 -9.63
C THR A 63 -6.63 8.10 -9.73
N THR A 64 -5.34 8.19 -10.02
CA THR A 64 -4.42 7.06 -9.97
C THR A 64 -3.75 7.02 -8.60
N VAL A 65 -3.77 5.86 -7.94
CA VAL A 65 -3.14 5.61 -6.64
C VAL A 65 -2.00 4.62 -6.83
N ARG A 66 -0.81 5.00 -6.34
CA ARG A 66 0.37 4.15 -6.29
C ARG A 66 0.70 3.83 -4.83
N ILE A 67 0.75 2.55 -4.48
CA ILE A 67 1.31 2.10 -3.21
C ILE A 67 2.67 1.48 -3.46
N THR A 68 3.66 1.95 -2.70
CA THR A 68 5.04 1.47 -2.72
C THR A 68 5.38 0.85 -1.38
N LEU A 69 5.86 -0.39 -1.39
CA LEU A 69 6.46 -1.04 -0.24
C LEU A 69 7.98 -1.05 -0.39
N THR A 70 8.68 -0.58 0.62
CA THR A 70 10.12 -0.48 0.66
C THR A 70 10.65 -1.25 1.85
N GLN A 71 11.50 -2.25 1.61
CA GLN A 71 12.23 -2.95 2.65
C GLN A 71 13.67 -2.43 2.69
N ASN A 72 13.99 -1.69 3.74
CA ASN A 72 15.31 -1.13 4.03
C ASN A 72 16.05 -2.07 5.01
N ALA A 73 16.55 -3.19 4.50
CA ALA A 73 17.40 -4.08 5.29
C ALA A 73 18.85 -3.58 5.30
N GLN A 74 19.50 -3.55 6.47
CA GLN A 74 20.92 -3.16 6.58
C GLN A 74 21.86 -4.18 5.94
N THR A 75 21.45 -5.45 5.94
CA THR A 75 22.26 -6.61 5.54
C THR A 75 21.93 -7.15 4.14
N HIS A 76 20.87 -6.64 3.51
CA HIS A 76 20.40 -7.10 2.21
C HIS A 76 20.13 -5.90 1.29
N PRO A 77 20.13 -6.09 -0.05
CA PRO A 77 19.78 -5.04 -0.98
C PRO A 77 18.39 -4.46 -0.67
N LYS A 78 18.26 -3.14 -0.75
CA LYS A 78 16.98 -2.45 -0.63
C LYS A 78 15.99 -2.99 -1.64
N ILE A 79 14.87 -3.54 -1.18
CA ILE A 79 13.81 -4.05 -2.05
C ILE A 79 12.70 -3.01 -2.12
N LYS A 80 12.37 -2.56 -3.34
CA LYS A 80 11.26 -1.64 -3.58
C LYS A 80 10.28 -2.29 -4.55
N VAL A 81 9.02 -2.41 -4.15
CA VAL A 81 7.94 -2.87 -5.02
C VAL A 81 6.81 -1.84 -5.02
N SER A 82 6.12 -1.69 -6.14
CA SER A 82 4.94 -0.83 -6.19
C SER A 82 3.85 -1.47 -7.02
N ALA A 83 2.62 -1.05 -6.73
CA ALA A 83 1.45 -1.30 -7.55
C ALA A 83 0.73 0.02 -7.79
N ILE A 84 0.00 0.09 -8.90
CA ILE A 84 -0.77 1.25 -9.31
C ILE A 84 -2.17 0.74 -9.63
N GLU A 85 -3.18 1.42 -9.13
CA GLU A 85 -4.58 1.22 -9.51
C GLU A 85 -5.25 2.56 -9.75
N TYR A 86 -6.41 2.51 -10.38
CA TYR A 86 -7.22 3.66 -10.72
C TYR A 86 -8.53 3.63 -9.93
N VAL A 87 -8.96 4.77 -9.40
CA VAL A 87 -10.26 4.90 -8.72
C VAL A 87 -11.36 4.92 -9.77
N SER A 88 -12.11 3.82 -9.83
CA SER A 88 -13.23 3.69 -10.75
C SER A 88 -14.33 4.72 -10.42
N PRO A 89 -14.90 5.40 -11.43
CA PRO A 89 -16.07 6.25 -11.24
C PRO A 89 -17.34 5.45 -10.90
N TRP A 90 -17.28 4.12 -10.95
CA TRP A 90 -18.37 3.20 -10.65
C TRP A 90 -18.06 2.27 -9.46
N ALA A 91 -17.01 2.59 -8.69
CA ALA A 91 -16.67 1.85 -7.47
C ALA A 91 -17.77 1.99 -6.41
#